data_AF-A0A327JD27-F1
#
_entry.id   AF-A0A327JD27-F1
#
_cell.length_a   1.000
_cell.length_b   1.000
_cell.length_c   1.000
_cell.angle_alpha   90.00
_cell.angle_beta   90.00
_cell.angle_gamma   90.00
#
_symmetry.space_group_name_H-M   'P 1'
#
loop_
_entity.id
_entity.type
_entity.pdbx_description
1 polymer ?
#
loop_
_entity_poly.entity_id
_entity_poly.type
_entity_poly.pdbx_seq_one_letter_code
_entity_poly.pdbx_strand_id
1 'polypeptide(L)'
;LDAAMMVHPYCRHEKSGTSLAMDAIQFEFFGKASHAAGAPHEGINALDAVIQTFNGINALRQHILPDARIHGIIPEGGKAANVVPDYAVA
;
A
#
# COMPACT_ATOMS: atom_id res chain seq x y z
N LEU A 1 -3.27 -26.82 27.27
CA LEU A 1 -4.41 -26.46 26.41
C LEU A 1 -4.63 -27.64 25.50
N ASP A 2 -5.79 -28.29 25.59
CA ASP A 2 -6.04 -29.55 24.88
C ASP A 2 -6.97 -29.36 23.67
N ALA A 3 -7.77 -28.28 23.66
CA ALA A 3 -8.61 -27.89 22.53
C ALA A 3 -8.93 -26.38 22.53
N ALA A 4 -9.19 -25.83 21.33
CA ALA A 4 -9.74 -24.48 21.11
C ALA A 4 -10.85 -24.55 20.04
N MET A 5 -11.95 -23.84 20.26
CA MET A 5 -13.13 -23.85 19.37
C MET A 5 -13.57 -22.42 19.05
N MET A 6 -14.03 -22.18 17.81
CA MET A 6 -14.64 -20.91 17.39
C MET A 6 -15.82 -21.15 16.45
N VAL A 7 -16.73 -20.18 16.37
CA VAL A 7 -17.87 -20.14 15.45
C VAL A 7 -17.97 -18.75 14.85
N HIS A 8 -18.31 -18.66 13.55
CA HIS A 8 -18.55 -17.42 12.85
C HIS A 8 -19.87 -17.50 12.08
N PRO A 9 -20.78 -16.51 12.17
CA PRO A 9 -22.00 -16.49 11.34
C PRO A 9 -21.68 -16.48 9.84
N TYR A 10 -22.40 -17.28 9.07
CA TYR A 10 -22.33 -17.30 7.61
C TYR A 10 -23.73 -17.53 7.04
N CYS A 11 -23.90 -17.42 5.71
CA CYS A 11 -25.21 -17.60 5.08
C CYS A 11 -25.73 -19.05 5.15
N ARG A 12 -24.90 -20.02 5.55
CA ARG A 12 -25.24 -21.42 5.75
C ARG A 12 -24.45 -22.05 6.89
N HIS A 13 -24.96 -23.13 7.47
CA HIS A 13 -24.24 -23.92 8.45
C HIS A 13 -23.28 -24.88 7.74
N GLU A 14 -21.97 -24.68 7.92
CA GLU A 14 -20.94 -25.54 7.35
C GLU A 14 -19.66 -25.54 8.18
N LYS A 15 -18.80 -26.52 7.92
CA LYS A 15 -17.47 -26.61 8.56
C LYS A 15 -16.58 -25.47 8.04
N SER A 16 -15.92 -24.76 8.96
CA SER A 16 -14.93 -23.74 8.61
C SER A 16 -13.78 -24.31 7.76
N GLY A 17 -13.31 -23.51 6.81
CA GLY A 17 -12.16 -23.82 5.97
C GLY A 17 -10.85 -23.28 6.52
N THR A 18 -9.87 -23.13 5.63
CA THR A 18 -8.59 -22.46 5.89
C THR A 18 -8.70 -20.95 5.66
N SER A 19 -7.88 -20.16 6.35
CA SER A 19 -7.75 -18.71 6.14
C SER A 19 -6.36 -18.38 5.62
N LEU A 20 -6.25 -17.27 4.88
CA LEU A 20 -4.95 -16.72 4.49
C LEU A 20 -4.32 -15.99 5.67
N ALA A 21 -2.99 -16.07 5.78
CA ALA A 21 -2.24 -15.15 6.61
C ALA A 21 -2.27 -13.75 5.99
N MET A 22 -2.25 -12.71 6.82
CA MET A 22 -2.28 -11.32 6.39
C MET A 22 -1.27 -10.51 7.21
N ASP A 23 -0.54 -9.63 6.51
CA ASP A 23 0.33 -8.63 7.12
C ASP A 23 -0.02 -7.26 6.55
N ALA A 24 -0.03 -6.24 7.42
CA ALA A 24 -0.40 -4.88 7.09
C ALA A 24 0.84 -3.99 7.18
N ILE A 25 1.29 -3.48 6.03
CA ILE A 25 2.54 -2.73 5.89
C ILE A 25 2.18 -1.31 5.42
N GLN A 26 2.86 -0.31 5.98
CA GLN A 26 2.79 1.09 5.56
C GLN A 26 4.18 1.57 5.15
N PHE A 27 4.26 2.32 4.05
CA PHE A 27 5.48 2.96 3.58
C PHE A 27 5.32 4.48 3.65
N GLU A 28 6.27 5.15 4.28
CA GLU A 28 6.33 6.62 4.37
C GLU A 28 7.51 7.13 3.55
N PHE A 29 7.24 8.10 2.67
CA PHE A 29 8.24 8.72 1.82
C PHE A 29 8.41 10.19 2.21
N PHE A 30 9.66 10.58 2.44
CA PHE A 30 10.04 11.94 2.80
C PHE A 30 10.86 12.54 1.66
N GLY A 31 10.44 13.73 1.22
CA GLY A 31 11.01 14.47 0.11
C GLY A 31 11.38 15.88 0.51
N LYS A 32 11.28 16.79 -0.46
CA LYS A 32 11.58 18.22 -0.28
C LYS A 32 10.67 19.04 -1.17
N ALA A 33 9.92 19.96 -0.57
CA ALA A 33 8.97 20.80 -1.28
C ALA A 33 9.71 21.81 -2.17
N SER A 34 9.11 22.09 -3.33
CA SER A 34 9.49 23.18 -4.23
C SER A 34 8.28 23.63 -5.04
N HIS A 35 8.32 24.86 -5.56
CA HIS A 35 7.29 25.35 -6.46
C HIS A 35 7.33 24.55 -7.76
N ALA A 36 6.26 23.81 -8.07
CA ALA A 36 6.25 22.82 -9.15
C ALA A 36 6.53 23.43 -10.53
N ALA A 37 6.14 24.69 -10.76
CA ALA A 37 6.40 25.42 -12.00
C ALA A 37 7.65 26.33 -11.96
N GLY A 38 8.24 26.54 -10.78
CA GLY A 38 9.31 27.53 -10.60
C GLY A 38 10.70 26.88 -10.59
N ALA A 39 10.89 25.93 -9.67
CA ALA A 39 12.16 25.24 -9.51
C ALA A 39 11.94 23.76 -9.11
N PRO A 40 11.19 22.97 -9.90
CA PRO A 40 10.85 21.59 -9.52
C PRO A 40 12.08 20.71 -9.28
N HIS A 41 13.18 20.98 -10.00
CA HIS A 41 14.46 20.25 -9.89
C HIS A 41 15.17 20.47 -8.54
N GLU A 42 14.79 21.48 -7.75
CA GLU A 42 15.30 21.68 -6.40
C GLU A 42 14.53 20.89 -5.34
N GLY A 43 13.39 20.29 -5.72
CA GLY A 43 12.55 19.45 -4.88
C GLY A 43 12.89 17.95 -5.01
N ILE A 44 12.39 17.16 -4.06
CA ILE A 44 12.45 15.70 -4.05
C ILE A 44 11.02 15.21 -3.91
N ASN A 45 10.47 14.55 -4.94
CA ASN A 45 9.06 14.22 -5.03
C ASN A 45 8.71 12.92 -4.29
N ALA A 46 8.06 13.03 -3.13
CA ALA A 46 7.60 11.88 -2.35
C ALA A 46 6.47 11.11 -3.03
N LEU A 47 5.57 11.78 -3.77
CA LEU A 47 4.48 11.12 -4.49
C LEU A 47 5.01 10.22 -5.61
N ASP A 48 6.08 10.63 -6.30
CA ASP A 48 6.70 9.78 -7.33
C ASP A 48 7.23 8.47 -6.73
N ALA A 49 7.78 8.51 -5.51
CA ALA A 49 8.26 7.31 -4.83
C ALA A 49 7.10 6.34 -4.50
N VAL A 50 5.94 6.86 -4.10
CA VAL A 50 4.71 6.06 -3.93
C VAL A 50 4.28 5.44 -5.25
N ILE A 51 4.22 6.22 -6.34
CA ILE A 51 3.83 5.73 -7.67
C ILE A 51 4.76 4.62 -8.14
N GLN A 52 6.08 4.81 -7.98
CA GLN A 52 7.07 3.78 -8.34
C GLN A 52 6.92 2.52 -7.49
N THR A 53 6.55 2.65 -6.21
CA THR A 53 6.25 1.49 -5.34
C THR A 53 5.10 0.66 -5.92
N PHE A 54 3.98 1.29 -6.29
CA PHE A 54 2.85 0.57 -6.90
C PHE A 54 3.19 -0.02 -8.27
N ASN A 55 3.99 0.69 -9.09
CA ASN A 55 4.48 0.14 -10.36
C ASN A 55 5.36 -1.10 -10.14
N GLY A 56 6.26 -1.06 -9.16
CA GLY A 56 7.08 -2.19 -8.75
C GLY A 56 6.24 -3.37 -8.26
N ILE A 57 5.23 -3.13 -7.43
CA ILE A 57 4.27 -4.16 -6.99
C ILE A 57 3.53 -4.76 -8.19
N ASN A 58 3.09 -3.93 -9.15
CA ASN A 58 2.40 -4.42 -10.35
C ASN A 58 3.30 -5.36 -11.17
N ALA A 59 4.57 -5.02 -11.36
CA ALA A 59 5.54 -5.89 -12.01
C ALA A 59 5.80 -7.17 -11.19
N LEU A 60 5.98 -7.05 -9.88
CA LEU A 60 6.24 -8.18 -8.96
C LEU A 60 5.13 -9.23 -9.01
N ARG A 61 3.87 -8.85 -9.21
CA ARG A 61 2.73 -9.78 -9.28
C ARG A 61 2.88 -10.88 -10.34
N GLN A 62 3.71 -10.70 -11.37
CA GLN A 62 4.00 -11.75 -12.35
C GLN A 62 4.84 -12.91 -11.76
N HIS A 63 5.46 -12.70 -10.61
CA HIS A 63 6.48 -13.59 -10.04
C HIS A 63 6.15 -14.09 -8.62
N ILE A 64 4.96 -13.77 -8.10
CA ILE A 64 4.47 -14.29 -6.81
C ILE A 64 3.62 -15.55 -7.00
N LEU A 65 3.41 -16.30 -5.92
CA LEU A 65 2.57 -17.50 -5.96
C LEU A 65 1.10 -17.16 -6.27
N PRO A 66 0.36 -18.05 -6.96
CA PRO A 66 -1.03 -17.79 -7.36
C PRO A 66 -2.03 -17.62 -6.22
N ASP A 67 -1.69 -17.98 -4.98
CA ASP A 67 -2.48 -17.82 -3.76
C ASP A 67 -2.09 -16.59 -2.93
N ALA A 68 -0.99 -15.90 -3.28
CA ALA A 68 -0.56 -14.66 -2.65
C ALA A 68 -1.24 -13.43 -3.29
N ARG A 69 -1.57 -12.42 -2.48
CA ARG A 69 -2.19 -11.16 -2.93
C ARG A 69 -1.46 -9.97 -2.30
N ILE A 70 -1.25 -8.92 -3.09
CA ILE A 70 -0.68 -7.63 -2.64
C ILE A 70 -1.57 -6.53 -3.21
N HIS A 71 -2.09 -5.67 -2.34
CA HIS A 71 -2.95 -4.53 -2.68
C HIS A 71 -2.78 -3.42 -1.65
N GLY A 72 -3.08 -2.18 -2.03
CA GLY A 72 -2.92 -1.02 -1.16
C GLY A 72 -3.66 0.19 -1.71
N ILE A 73 -3.55 1.30 -0.97
CA ILE A 73 -4.12 2.61 -1.32
C ILE A 73 -3.06 3.69 -1.10
N ILE A 74 -3.29 4.90 -1.62
CA ILE A 74 -2.46 6.06 -1.32
C ILE A 74 -3.24 6.94 -0.34
N PRO A 75 -3.03 6.82 0.97
CA PRO A 75 -3.77 7.63 1.94
C PRO A 75 -3.32 9.11 1.96
N GLU A 76 -2.05 9.40 1.64
CA GLU A 76 -1.54 10.77 1.51
C GLU A 76 -0.59 10.87 0.30
N GLY A 77 -0.82 11.82 -0.59
CA GLY A 77 -0.10 11.97 -1.86
C GLY A 77 0.32 13.41 -2.19
N GLY A 78 0.43 14.26 -1.17
CA GLY A 78 0.65 15.70 -1.32
C GLY A 78 -0.61 16.54 -1.07
N LYS A 79 -0.40 17.83 -0.77
CA LYS A 79 -1.44 18.74 -0.25
C LYS A 79 -1.90 19.81 -1.24
N ALA A 80 -1.11 20.08 -2.29
CA ALA A 80 -1.40 21.10 -3.28
C ALA A 80 -0.79 20.75 -4.64
N ALA A 81 -1.53 20.94 -5.73
CA ALA A 81 -1.10 20.57 -7.07
C ALA A 81 0.08 21.41 -7.61
N ASN A 82 0.30 22.61 -7.08
CA ASN A 82 1.38 23.52 -7.50
C ASN A 82 2.66 23.38 -6.65
N VAL A 83 2.73 22.39 -5.76
CA VAL A 83 3.88 22.12 -4.88
C VAL A 83 4.37 20.70 -5.12
N VAL A 84 5.68 20.52 -5.28
CA VAL A 84 6.30 19.18 -5.29
C VAL A 84 6.06 18.53 -3.93
N PRO A 85 5.39 17.36 -3.84
CA PRO A 85 5.10 16.72 -2.55
C PRO A 85 6.37 16.37 -1.79
N ASP A 86 6.48 16.83 -0.54
CA ASP A 86 7.55 16.50 0.40
C ASP A 86 7.20 15.34 1.33
N TYR A 87 5.96 14.88 1.31
CA TYR A 87 5.50 13.75 2.09
C TYR A 87 4.40 12.99 1.33
N ALA A 88 4.48 11.65 1.37
CA ALA A 88 3.48 10.76 0.81
C ALA A 88 3.53 9.38 1.50
N VAL A 89 2.42 8.67 1.49
CA VAL A 89 2.23 7.38 2.19
C VAL A 89 1.60 6.36 1.23
N ALA A 90 2.03 5.10 1.34
CA ALA A 90 1.49 3.94 0.62
C ALA A 90 1.14 2.79 1.56
#